data_AF-A0AAX1UBU3-F1
#
_entry.id   AF-A0AAX1UBU3-F1
#
_cell.length_a   1.000
_cell.length_b   1.000
_cell.length_c   1.000
_cell.angle_alpha   90.00
_cell.angle_beta   90.00
_cell.angle_gamma   90.00
#
_symmetry.space_group_name_H-M   'P 1'
#
loop_
_entity.id
_entity.type
_entity.pdbx_description
1 polymer ?
#
loop_
_entity_poly.entity_id
_entity_poly.type
_entity_poly.pdbx_seq_one_letter_code
_entity_poly.pdbx_strand_id
1 'polypeptide(L)'
;MEKQKKYQVIYADPPWKYYVYSKKGLGRSAEHHYPTMSIDEIKKLPIQEIAEKDCMLFLWVTFPTLLESFEVIRAWGFQYKTVAFVWIKQNKKSDGLFWGMGYWTRANAEICLLATKGHPKRVSKRVHQVVISHIEEHSKKPNEVRNRIVELTGDVPRIELFARQTYEGWDAWGNEVQSDIAFDKENGDDEIGIG
;
A
#
# COMPACT_ATOMS: atom_id res chain seq x y z
N MET A 1 -21.38 -18.54 10.79
CA MET A 1 -20.63 -17.61 9.91
C MET A 1 -19.15 -17.93 10.08
N GLU A 2 -18.45 -18.21 8.98
CA GLU A 2 -17.00 -18.39 9.02
C GLU A 2 -16.36 -17.08 9.47
N LYS A 3 -15.43 -17.15 10.42
CA LYS A 3 -14.78 -15.95 10.97
C LYS A 3 -13.80 -15.44 9.90
N GLN A 4 -13.94 -14.17 9.51
CA GLN A 4 -13.03 -13.54 8.55
C GLN A 4 -11.56 -13.71 9.00
N LYS A 5 -10.68 -14.12 8.07
CA LYS A 5 -9.26 -14.35 8.34
C LYS A 5 -8.60 -13.04 8.80
N LYS A 6 -7.71 -13.15 9.78
CA LYS A 6 -6.97 -12.00 10.33
C LYS A 6 -5.48 -12.12 10.10
N TYR A 7 -4.82 -10.98 9.95
CA TYR A 7 -3.43 -10.87 9.56
C TYR A 7 -2.61 -10.10 10.58
N GLN A 8 -1.40 -10.59 10.83
CA GLN A 8 -0.40 -9.91 11.65
C GLN A 8 0.43 -8.91 10.81
N VAL A 9 0.39 -9.04 9.48
CA VAL A 9 1.03 -8.14 8.54
C VAL A 9 0.05 -7.77 7.44
N ILE A 10 -0.10 -6.47 7.22
CA ILE A 10 -0.84 -5.90 6.09
C ILE A 10 0.14 -5.07 5.29
N TYR A 11 0.29 -5.37 4.01
CA TYR A 11 1.10 -4.64 3.06
C TYR A 11 0.18 -4.01 2.01
N ALA A 12 0.24 -2.70 1.81
CA ALA A 12 -0.74 -2.00 0.97
C ALA A 12 -0.06 -0.97 0.05
N ASP A 13 -0.53 -0.92 -1.19
CA ASP A 13 -0.20 0.12 -2.17
C ASP A 13 -1.49 0.74 -2.74
N PRO A 14 -2.21 1.57 -1.96
CA PRO A 14 -3.47 2.14 -2.41
C PRO A 14 -3.33 2.92 -3.71
N PRO A 15 -4.35 2.92 -4.59
CA PRO A 15 -4.33 3.68 -5.83
C PRO A 15 -4.67 5.15 -5.54
N TRP A 16 -3.77 5.85 -4.84
CA TRP A 16 -3.96 7.22 -4.37
C TRP A 16 -4.35 8.19 -5.49
N LYS A 17 -5.52 8.82 -5.36
CA LYS A 17 -5.87 10.00 -6.16
C LYS A 17 -5.19 11.23 -5.58
N TYR A 18 -4.44 11.98 -6.39
CA TYR A 18 -3.78 13.22 -5.97
C TYR A 18 -3.87 14.32 -7.02
N TYR A 19 -3.81 15.57 -6.55
CA TYR A 19 -3.98 16.75 -7.40
C TYR A 19 -2.77 16.97 -8.33
N VAL A 20 -3.05 17.24 -9.60
CA VAL A 20 -2.04 17.61 -10.60
C VAL A 20 -2.16 19.10 -10.95
N TYR A 21 -1.06 19.85 -10.88
CA TYR A 21 -1.06 21.31 -11.11
C TYR A 21 -1.25 21.74 -12.58
N SER A 22 -1.36 20.82 -13.54
CA SER A 22 -1.59 21.21 -14.94
C SER A 22 -2.39 20.17 -15.73
N LYS A 23 -3.10 20.63 -16.77
CA LYS A 23 -3.82 19.78 -17.72
C LYS A 23 -2.90 18.82 -18.50
N LYS A 24 -1.62 19.16 -18.70
CA LYS A 24 -0.60 18.24 -19.25
C LYS A 24 -0.14 17.19 -18.23
N GLY A 25 -0.24 17.48 -16.94
CA GLY A 25 0.01 16.54 -15.85
C GLY A 25 -1.10 15.50 -15.70
N LEU A 26 -2.34 15.82 -16.10
CA LEU A 26 -3.45 14.86 -16.17
C LEU A 26 -3.11 13.67 -17.07
N GLY A 27 -2.65 13.90 -18.30
CA GLY A 27 -2.27 12.82 -19.24
C GLY A 27 -1.09 11.93 -18.81
N ARG A 28 -0.52 12.14 -17.61
CA ARG A 28 0.57 11.37 -17.01
C ARG A 28 0.27 10.96 -15.56
N SER A 29 -0.94 11.22 -15.07
CA SER A 29 -1.37 10.82 -13.74
C SER A 29 -1.75 9.33 -13.71
N ALA A 30 -1.76 8.74 -12.52
CA ALA A 30 -2.17 7.34 -12.33
C ALA A 30 -3.58 7.04 -12.86
N GLU A 31 -4.46 8.06 -12.90
CA GLU A 31 -5.86 7.95 -13.35
C GLU A 31 -6.03 7.47 -14.80
N HIS A 32 -5.02 7.64 -15.66
CA HIS A 32 -5.08 7.14 -17.04
C HIS A 32 -4.73 5.65 -17.18
N HIS A 33 -4.12 5.05 -16.15
CA HIS A 33 -3.65 3.67 -16.19
C HIS A 33 -4.51 2.72 -15.35
N TYR A 34 -5.16 3.20 -14.29
CA TYR A 34 -6.08 2.43 -13.44
C TYR A 34 -7.01 3.36 -12.64
N PRO A 35 -8.20 2.90 -12.21
CA PRO A 35 -9.06 3.67 -11.33
C PRO A 35 -8.35 4.02 -10.01
N THR A 36 -8.25 5.32 -9.71
CA THR A 36 -7.73 5.80 -8.41
C THR A 36 -8.85 5.96 -7.40
N MET A 37 -8.54 5.84 -6.13
CA MET A 37 -9.44 6.10 -5.00
C MET A 37 -9.13 7.45 -4.35
N SER A 38 -10.17 8.18 -4.00
CA SER A 38 -10.08 9.33 -3.09
C SER A 38 -9.59 8.89 -1.71
N ILE A 39 -9.03 9.84 -0.96
CA ILE A 39 -8.58 9.58 0.40
C ILE A 39 -9.72 9.05 1.28
N ASP A 40 -10.94 9.57 1.12
CA ASP A 40 -12.09 9.15 1.91
C ASP A 40 -12.56 7.73 1.57
N GLU A 41 -12.49 7.31 0.30
CA GLU A 41 -12.76 5.92 -0.08
C GLU A 41 -11.71 4.98 0.51
N ILE A 42 -10.43 5.36 0.50
CA ILE A 42 -9.35 4.55 1.10
C ILE A 42 -9.57 4.42 2.61
N LYS A 43 -9.92 5.51 3.31
CA LYS A 43 -10.20 5.51 4.76
C LYS A 43 -11.36 4.59 5.14
N LYS A 44 -12.39 4.49 4.29
CA LYS A 44 -13.60 3.69 4.53
C LYS A 44 -13.39 2.18 4.41
N LEU A 45 -12.26 1.73 3.87
CA LEU A 45 -11.98 0.29 3.79
C LEU A 45 -11.95 -0.33 5.19
N PRO A 46 -12.63 -1.47 5.41
CA PRO A 46 -12.77 -2.08 6.73
C PRO A 46 -11.51 -2.87 7.14
N ILE A 47 -10.33 -2.26 7.01
CA ILE A 47 -9.03 -2.89 7.30
C ILE A 47 -8.91 -3.35 8.75
N GLN A 48 -9.65 -2.72 9.67
CA GLN A 48 -9.67 -3.10 11.08
C GLN A 48 -10.23 -4.51 11.33
N GLU A 49 -11.11 -5.01 10.45
CA GLU A 49 -11.78 -6.31 10.58
C GLU A 49 -10.81 -7.46 10.31
N ILE A 50 -9.91 -7.26 9.34
CA ILE A 50 -8.88 -8.23 8.95
C ILE A 50 -7.56 -8.05 9.72
N ALA A 51 -7.42 -7.01 10.54
CA ALA A 51 -6.22 -6.79 11.34
C ALA A 51 -6.28 -7.58 12.66
N GLU A 52 -5.24 -8.38 12.94
CA GLU A 52 -5.03 -8.98 14.26
C GLU A 52 -4.86 -7.93 15.37
N LYS A 53 -4.93 -8.38 16.63
CA LYS A 53 -4.70 -7.50 17.80
C LYS A 53 -3.33 -6.82 17.75
N ASP A 54 -2.30 -7.61 17.41
CA ASP A 54 -0.93 -7.15 17.21
C ASP A 54 -0.59 -7.28 15.73
N CYS A 55 -0.64 -6.15 15.02
CA CYS A 55 -0.54 -6.12 13.56
C CYS A 55 0.38 -5.00 13.08
N MET A 56 1.18 -5.26 12.06
CA MET A 56 2.01 -4.27 11.36
C MET A 56 1.41 -3.92 10.00
N LEU A 57 1.29 -2.63 9.74
CA LEU A 57 0.89 -2.08 8.44
C LEU A 57 2.12 -1.51 7.74
N PHE A 58 2.37 -1.97 6.52
CA PHE A 58 3.35 -1.45 5.58
C PHE A 58 2.61 -0.75 4.45
N LEU A 59 2.68 0.58 4.40
CA LEU A 59 1.86 1.40 3.50
C LEU A 59 2.74 2.18 2.52
N TRP A 60 2.65 1.89 1.23
CA TRP A 60 3.26 2.73 0.21
C TRP A 60 2.52 4.04 0.05
N VAL A 61 3.30 5.13 -0.04
CA VAL A 61 2.78 6.48 -0.11
C VAL A 61 3.50 7.26 -1.21
N THR A 62 2.73 8.00 -2.00
CA THR A 62 3.30 9.00 -2.90
C THR A 62 3.52 10.30 -2.13
N PHE A 63 4.64 10.99 -2.35
CA PHE A 63 4.95 12.21 -1.59
C PHE A 63 3.83 13.28 -1.57
N PRO A 64 3.03 13.46 -2.64
CA PRO A 64 1.91 14.40 -2.61
C PRO A 64 0.79 14.05 -1.62
N THR A 65 0.64 12.77 -1.27
CA THR A 65 -0.40 12.29 -0.34
C THR A 65 0.17 11.96 1.05
N LEU A 66 1.37 12.45 1.35
CA LEU A 66 2.08 12.11 2.58
C LEU A 66 1.29 12.51 3.83
N LEU A 67 0.69 13.70 3.85
CA LEU A 67 -0.06 14.18 5.01
C LEU A 67 -1.34 13.35 5.21
N GLU A 68 -2.06 13.10 4.12
CA GLU A 68 -3.31 12.34 4.09
C GLU A 68 -3.08 10.86 4.44
N SER A 69 -1.90 10.31 4.12
CA SER A 69 -1.56 8.92 4.47
C SER A 69 -1.59 8.68 5.99
N PHE A 70 -1.26 9.68 6.81
CA PHE A 70 -1.37 9.58 8.26
C PHE A 70 -2.82 9.54 8.74
N GLU A 71 -3.74 10.17 8.00
CA GLU A 71 -5.17 10.06 8.27
C GLU A 71 -5.71 8.68 7.93
N VAL A 72 -5.25 8.09 6.81
CA VAL A 72 -5.56 6.70 6.44
C VAL A 72 -5.07 5.72 7.50
N ILE A 73 -3.81 5.86 7.94
CA ILE A 73 -3.23 5.03 9.01
C ILE A 73 -4.12 5.06 10.27
N ARG A 74 -4.58 6.25 10.68
CA ARG A 74 -5.48 6.40 11.84
C ARG A 74 -6.86 5.80 11.59
N ALA A 75 -7.46 6.03 10.43
CA ALA A 75 -8.77 5.48 10.07
C ALA A 75 -8.78 3.95 10.05
N TRP A 76 -7.68 3.33 9.62
CA TRP A 76 -7.49 1.88 9.66
C TRP A 76 -7.12 1.34 11.06
N GLY A 77 -7.07 2.18 12.09
CA GLY A 77 -6.83 1.76 13.48
C GLY A 77 -5.36 1.47 13.81
N PHE A 78 -4.42 2.05 13.06
CA PHE A 78 -2.99 1.91 13.29
C PHE A 78 -2.36 3.21 13.81
N GLN A 79 -1.22 3.07 14.49
CA GLN A 79 -0.37 4.19 14.89
C GLN A 79 0.91 4.19 14.07
N TYR A 80 1.20 5.30 13.39
CA TYR A 80 2.46 5.49 12.67
C TYR A 80 3.67 5.31 13.59
N LYS A 81 4.74 4.68 13.06
CA LYS A 81 6.01 4.48 13.77
C LYS A 81 7.19 5.11 13.06
N THR A 82 7.41 4.76 11.80
CA THR A 82 8.58 5.21 11.03
C THR A 82 8.42 4.93 9.54
N VAL A 83 9.38 5.34 8.72
CA VAL A 83 9.52 4.86 7.33
C VAL A 83 10.17 3.47 7.36
N ALA A 84 9.45 2.44 6.95
CA ALA A 84 9.94 1.06 6.89
C ALA A 84 10.99 0.89 5.79
N PHE A 85 10.69 1.41 4.60
CA PHE A 85 11.54 1.28 3.42
C PHE A 85 11.56 2.58 2.62
N VAL A 86 12.72 2.89 2.05
CA VAL A 86 12.92 3.97 1.07
C VAL A 86 13.40 3.31 -0.21
N TRP A 87 12.54 3.28 -1.22
CA TRP A 87 12.89 2.77 -2.54
C TRP A 87 13.50 3.88 -3.38
N ILE A 88 14.79 3.77 -3.66
CA ILE A 88 15.55 4.63 -4.55
C ILE A 88 15.55 3.97 -5.94
N LYS A 89 14.99 4.67 -6.92
CA LYS A 89 14.77 4.15 -8.26
C LYS A 89 16.01 4.29 -9.14
N GLN A 90 16.46 3.20 -9.74
CA GLN A 90 17.44 3.20 -10.83
C GLN A 90 16.72 3.21 -12.19
N ASN A 91 17.43 3.63 -13.24
CA ASN A 91 16.91 3.57 -14.61
C ASN A 91 16.62 2.12 -15.01
N LYS A 92 15.72 1.91 -15.98
CA LYS A 92 15.33 0.55 -16.42
C LYS A 92 16.49 -0.29 -16.95
N LYS A 93 17.55 0.33 -17.48
CA LYS A 93 18.67 -0.34 -18.15
C LYS A 93 20.04 -0.04 -17.55
N SER A 94 20.15 0.90 -16.62
CA SER A 94 21.44 1.32 -16.07
C SER A 94 21.35 1.60 -14.59
N ASP A 95 22.48 1.43 -13.88
CA ASP A 95 22.57 1.62 -12.44
C ASP A 95 22.45 3.08 -11.98
N GLY A 96 22.41 4.03 -12.91
CA GLY A 96 22.17 5.43 -12.61
C GLY A 96 20.77 5.67 -12.06
N LEU A 97 20.60 6.73 -11.27
CA LEU A 97 19.30 7.08 -10.69
C LEU A 97 18.29 7.50 -11.76
N PHE A 98 17.05 7.02 -11.59
CA PHE A 98 15.91 7.50 -12.36
C PHE A 98 15.36 8.78 -11.74
N TRP A 99 15.11 9.80 -12.56
CA TRP A 99 14.60 11.09 -12.10
C TRP A 99 13.22 11.39 -12.68
N GLY A 100 12.19 11.16 -11.86
CA GLY A 100 10.83 11.67 -12.11
C GLY A 100 10.78 13.20 -12.09
N MET A 101 9.67 13.75 -12.59
CA MET A 101 9.50 15.20 -12.66
C MET A 101 9.47 15.85 -11.27
N GLY A 102 8.78 15.22 -10.33
CA GLY A 102 8.49 15.80 -9.02
C GLY A 102 7.74 17.13 -9.13
N TYR A 103 7.72 17.88 -8.02
CA TYR A 103 7.05 19.19 -7.96
C TYR A 103 8.07 20.31 -7.71
N TRP A 104 8.82 20.20 -6.61
CA TRP A 104 9.83 21.18 -6.22
C TRP A 104 11.26 20.71 -6.50
N THR A 105 11.50 19.40 -6.36
CA THR A 105 12.75 18.74 -6.72
C THR A 105 12.46 17.58 -7.67
N ARG A 106 13.47 17.13 -8.43
CA ARG A 106 13.37 15.90 -9.22
C ARG A 106 13.24 14.72 -8.26
N ALA A 107 12.12 14.01 -8.31
CA ALA A 107 11.84 12.90 -7.40
C ALA A 107 12.38 11.58 -7.96
N ASN A 108 13.13 10.83 -7.15
CA ASN A 108 13.64 9.50 -7.48
C ASN A 108 13.27 8.41 -6.46
N ALA A 109 12.60 8.79 -5.37
CA ALA A 109 12.30 7.88 -4.28
C ALA A 109 10.79 7.68 -4.08
N GLU A 110 10.43 6.53 -3.52
CA GLU A 110 9.13 6.26 -2.90
C GLU A 110 9.35 5.72 -1.49
N ILE A 111 8.40 5.93 -0.59
CA ILE A 111 8.49 5.47 0.80
C ILE A 111 7.36 4.50 1.15
N CYS A 112 7.71 3.50 1.95
CA CYS A 112 6.79 2.59 2.59
C CYS A 112 6.79 2.88 4.09
N LEU A 113 5.68 3.36 4.63
CA LEU A 113 5.53 3.67 6.05
C LEU A 113 5.26 2.40 6.86
N LEU A 114 5.80 2.34 8.08
CA LEU A 114 5.43 1.36 9.10
C LEU A 114 4.49 2.00 10.11
N ALA A 115 3.35 1.35 10.32
CA ALA A 115 2.43 1.63 11.41
C ALA A 115 2.06 0.34 12.14
N THR A 116 1.58 0.44 13.38
CA THR A 116 1.24 -0.75 14.19
C THR A 116 -0.08 -0.60 14.92
N LYS A 117 -0.79 -1.71 15.08
CA LYS A 117 -1.90 -1.90 16.01
C LYS A 117 -1.42 -2.84 17.12
N GLY A 118 -1.70 -2.50 18.39
CA GLY A 118 -1.20 -3.25 19.54
C GLY A 118 0.32 -3.18 19.71
N HIS A 119 0.94 -4.31 20.06
CA HIS A 119 2.36 -4.44 20.39
C HIS A 119 3.06 -5.56 19.58
N PRO A 120 3.03 -5.52 18.24
CA PRO A 120 3.65 -6.55 17.41
C PRO A 120 5.17 -6.57 17.61
N LYS A 121 5.76 -7.77 17.58
CA LYS A 121 7.19 -7.97 17.83
C LYS A 121 7.98 -7.97 16.52
N ARG A 122 9.09 -7.24 16.50
CA ARG A 122 10.11 -7.34 15.46
C ARG A 122 10.96 -8.59 15.67
N VAL A 123 11.09 -9.43 14.63
CA VAL A 123 11.91 -10.65 14.63
C VAL A 123 13.35 -10.35 14.24
N SER A 124 13.60 -9.82 13.03
CA SER A 124 14.96 -9.48 12.59
C SER A 124 15.32 -8.02 12.90
N LYS A 125 16.54 -7.79 13.38
CA LYS A 125 17.14 -6.44 13.51
C LYS A 125 18.04 -6.09 12.31
N ARG A 126 18.16 -6.98 11.32
CA ARG A 126 19.12 -6.88 10.20
C ARG A 126 18.52 -6.24 8.95
N VAL A 127 17.20 -6.08 8.90
CA VAL A 127 16.51 -5.51 7.74
C VAL A 127 16.87 -4.04 7.57
N HIS A 128 17.51 -3.72 6.44
CA HIS A 128 17.88 -2.36 6.08
C HIS A 128 16.73 -1.64 5.37
N GLN A 129 16.61 -0.33 5.63
CA GLN A 129 15.55 0.53 5.11
C GLN A 129 15.71 0.83 3.60
N VAL A 130 16.94 1.00 3.12
CA VAL A 130 17.20 1.41 1.74
C VAL A 130 17.03 0.23 0.79
N VAL A 131 16.21 0.44 -0.23
CA VAL A 131 15.93 -0.48 -1.34
C VAL A 131 16.38 0.24 -2.61
N ILE A 132 17.37 -0.29 -3.31
CA ILE A 132 17.87 0.27 -4.58
C ILE A 132 17.58 -0.77 -5.66
N SER A 133 16.75 -0.42 -6.63
CA SER A 133 16.42 -1.34 -7.72
C SER A 133 15.98 -0.60 -8.97
N HIS A 134 16.11 -1.29 -10.10
CA HIS A 134 15.68 -0.82 -11.39
C HIS A 134 14.16 -0.70 -11.43
N ILE A 135 13.65 0.41 -12.00
CA ILE A 135 12.22 0.52 -12.28
C ILE A 135 11.79 -0.54 -13.30
N GLU A 136 10.63 -1.14 -13.04
CA GLU A 136 10.02 -2.13 -13.91
C GLU A 136 8.79 -1.53 -14.62
N GLU A 137 7.70 -2.29 -14.69
CA GLU A 137 6.39 -1.83 -15.14
C GLU A 137 5.87 -0.68 -14.28
N HIS A 138 4.95 0.12 -14.84
CA HIS A 138 4.48 1.33 -14.18
C HIS A 138 3.88 1.01 -12.79
N SER A 139 4.40 1.68 -11.77
CA SER A 139 3.99 1.54 -10.36
C SER A 139 4.26 0.17 -9.73
N LYS A 140 4.95 -0.77 -10.40
CA LYS A 140 5.36 -2.05 -9.81
C LYS A 140 6.39 -1.80 -8.70
N LYS A 141 6.04 -2.19 -7.48
CA LYS A 141 6.92 -2.10 -6.30
C LYS A 141 7.96 -3.24 -6.32
N PRO A 142 9.17 -3.01 -5.78
CA PRO A 142 10.24 -4.01 -5.81
C PRO A 142 9.89 -5.25 -4.99
N ASN A 143 10.01 -6.42 -5.62
CA ASN A 143 9.67 -7.70 -5.00
C ASN A 143 10.44 -7.97 -3.69
N GLU A 144 11.67 -7.46 -3.57
CA GLU A 144 12.49 -7.65 -2.36
C GLU A 144 11.85 -7.10 -1.08
N VAL A 145 10.92 -6.15 -1.18
CA VAL A 145 10.26 -5.56 -0.01
C VAL A 145 9.40 -6.61 0.70
N ARG A 146 8.71 -7.49 -0.02
CA ARG A 146 7.95 -8.61 0.59
C ARG A 146 8.89 -9.50 1.41
N ASN A 147 10.03 -9.90 0.83
CA ASN A 147 11.02 -10.74 1.50
C ASN A 147 11.58 -10.06 2.75
N ARG A 148 11.87 -8.76 2.68
CA ARG A 148 12.34 -7.98 3.84
C ARG A 148 11.28 -7.83 4.93
N ILE A 149 10.00 -7.72 4.56
CA ILE A 149 8.90 -7.74 5.53
C ILE A 149 8.86 -9.10 6.25
N VAL A 150 8.92 -10.21 5.51
CA VAL A 150 8.95 -11.56 6.10
C VAL A 150 10.15 -11.74 7.02
N GLU A 151 11.34 -11.27 6.64
CA GLU A 151 12.52 -11.30 7.52
C GLU A 151 12.29 -10.46 8.80
N LEU A 152 11.68 -9.29 8.66
CA LEU A 152 11.42 -8.37 9.77
C LEU A 152 10.39 -8.93 10.76
N THR A 153 9.36 -9.61 10.27
CA THR A 153 8.18 -10.02 11.05
C THR A 153 8.12 -11.52 11.37
N GLY A 154 8.93 -12.33 10.69
CA GLY A 154 8.81 -13.79 10.71
C GLY A 154 7.72 -14.30 9.77
N ASP A 155 7.58 -15.63 9.75
CA ASP A 155 6.55 -16.31 8.97
C ASP A 155 5.20 -16.29 9.70
N VAL A 156 4.40 -15.28 9.39
CA VAL A 156 3.11 -15.00 10.02
C VAL A 156 2.04 -14.76 8.96
N PRO A 157 0.74 -14.95 9.26
CA PRO A 157 -0.35 -14.60 8.36
C PRO A 157 -0.22 -13.16 7.88
N ARG A 158 -0.15 -13.00 6.56
CA ARG A 158 0.13 -11.74 5.88
C ARG A 158 -0.67 -11.61 4.60
N ILE A 159 -1.11 -10.39 4.31
CA ILE A 159 -1.89 -10.06 3.11
C ILE A 159 -1.31 -8.84 2.41
N GLU A 160 -1.34 -8.86 1.08
CA GLU A 160 -1.14 -7.70 0.24
C GLU A 160 -2.49 -7.14 -0.26
N LEU A 161 -2.73 -5.87 0.03
CA LEU A 161 -3.88 -5.11 -0.44
C LEU A 161 -3.52 -4.29 -1.67
N PHE A 162 -4.46 -4.20 -2.61
CA PHE A 162 -4.27 -3.63 -3.94
C PHE A 162 -3.23 -4.38 -4.77
N ALA A 163 -3.12 -5.69 -4.54
CA ALA A 163 -2.20 -6.57 -5.23
C ALA A 163 -2.55 -6.65 -6.73
N ARG A 164 -1.51 -6.70 -7.57
CA ARG A 164 -1.61 -6.95 -9.02
C ARG A 164 -1.09 -8.31 -9.46
N GLN A 165 -0.39 -8.97 -8.55
CA GLN A 165 0.17 -10.31 -8.73
C GLN A 165 0.09 -11.01 -7.38
N THR A 166 -0.04 -12.33 -7.40
CA THR A 166 0.08 -13.14 -6.21
C THR A 166 1.56 -13.38 -5.89
N TYR A 167 1.87 -13.67 -4.63
CA TYR A 167 3.21 -14.01 -4.20
C TYR A 167 3.13 -15.15 -3.20
N GLU A 168 4.01 -16.14 -3.32
CA GLU A 168 3.99 -17.32 -2.46
C GLU A 168 4.04 -16.93 -0.97
N GLY A 169 3.12 -17.50 -0.19
CA GLY A 169 2.99 -17.21 1.23
C GLY A 169 2.38 -15.84 1.57
N TRP A 170 1.79 -15.14 0.60
CA TRP A 170 0.98 -13.94 0.81
C TRP A 170 -0.43 -14.17 0.29
N ASP A 171 -1.42 -13.87 1.12
CA ASP A 171 -2.78 -13.67 0.63
C ASP A 171 -2.81 -12.35 -0.16
N ALA A 172 -3.70 -12.24 -1.13
CA ALA A 172 -3.83 -11.10 -2.00
C ALA A 172 -5.28 -10.58 -2.04
N TRP A 173 -5.43 -9.26 -2.07
CA TRP A 173 -6.69 -8.60 -2.37
C TRP A 173 -6.43 -7.48 -3.38
N GLY A 174 -7.13 -7.49 -4.50
CA GLY A 174 -6.95 -6.51 -5.56
C GLY A 174 -7.74 -6.84 -6.82
N ASN A 175 -7.93 -5.84 -7.69
CA ASN A 175 -8.78 -5.97 -8.88
C ASN A 175 -8.13 -6.78 -10.03
N GLU A 176 -6.82 -7.00 -9.95
CA GLU A 176 -6.02 -7.68 -10.99
C GLU A 176 -5.60 -9.10 -10.57
N VAL A 177 -6.11 -9.59 -9.44
CA VAL A 177 -5.83 -10.93 -8.89
C VAL A 177 -7.12 -11.59 -8.42
N GLN A 178 -7.12 -12.92 -8.37
CA GLN A 178 -8.14 -13.63 -7.60
C GLN A 178 -7.92 -13.32 -6.12
N SER A 179 -8.85 -12.57 -5.51
CA SER A 179 -8.72 -12.14 -4.12
C SER A 179 -9.00 -13.29 -3.15
N ASP A 180 -8.18 -13.44 -2.11
CA ASP A 180 -8.32 -14.46 -1.07
C ASP A 180 -9.33 -14.08 0.02
N ILE A 181 -9.70 -12.80 0.09
CA ILE A 181 -10.74 -12.28 0.98
C ILE A 181 -11.76 -11.44 0.21
N ALA A 182 -12.94 -11.31 0.78
CA ALA A 182 -13.92 -10.30 0.41
C ALA A 182 -14.12 -9.34 1.59
N PHE A 183 -14.32 -8.06 1.27
CA PHE A 183 -14.94 -7.13 2.20
C PHE A 183 -16.44 -7.19 1.91
N ASP A 184 -17.22 -7.61 2.91
CA ASP A 184 -18.67 -7.65 2.76
C ASP A 184 -19.16 -6.23 2.44
N LYS A 185 -19.90 -6.08 1.36
CA LYS A 185 -20.67 -4.86 1.14
C LYS A 185 -21.81 -4.93 2.15
N GLU A 186 -21.77 -4.11 3.20
CA GLU A 186 -22.97 -3.93 4.01
C GLU A 186 -24.12 -3.50 3.08
N ASN A 187 -25.24 -4.23 3.18
CA ASN A 187 -26.48 -3.95 2.46
C ASN A 187 -26.88 -2.49 2.68
N GLY A 188 -26.82 -1.69 1.62
CA GLY A 188 -27.12 -0.27 1.66
C GLY A 188 -27.47 0.25 0.28
N ASP A 189 -28.37 -0.44 -0.43
CA ASP A 189 -29.24 0.21 -1.41
C ASP A 189 -30.65 0.16 -0.82
N ASP A 190 -31.07 1.32 -0.31
CA ASP A 190 -32.45 1.61 0.07
C ASP A 190 -33.38 1.24 -1.10
N GLU A 191 -34.46 0.54 -0.80
CA GLU A 191 -35.67 0.54 -1.61
C GLU A 191 -36.14 1.99 -1.78
N ILE A 192 -35.70 2.65 -2.86
CA ILE A 192 -36.34 3.88 -3.32
C ILE A 192 -37.43 3.44 -4.28
N GLY A 193 -38.66 3.57 -3.78
CA GLY A 193 -39.88 3.13 -4.43
C GLY A 193 -40.09 3.71 -5.83
N ILE A 194 -40.71 2.88 -6.65
CA ILE A 194 -41.56 3.29 -7.77
C ILE A 194 -42.90 2.57 -7.57
N GLY A 195 -43.76 3.25 -6.81
CA GLY A 195 -45.20 3.23 -7.04
C GLY A 195 -45.59 4.52 -7.76
#